data_AF-A0A2R6JLA0-F1
#
_entry.id   AF-A0A2R6JLA0-F1
#
_cell.length_a   1.000
_cell.length_b   1.000
_cell.length_c   1.000
_cell.angle_alpha   90.00
_cell.angle_beta   90.00
_cell.angle_gamma   90.00
#
_symmetry.space_group_name_H-M   'P 1'
#
loop_
_entity.id
_entity.type
_entity.pdbx_description
1 polymer ?
#
loop_
_entity_poly.entity_id
_entity_poly.type
_entity_poly.pdbx_seq_one_letter_code
_entity_poly.pdbx_strand_id
1 'polypeptide(L)' 'MQVLEDLSLQLEAGEIVCLIGPNGAGKSTALKTAFGLLTPWTGSVRYHGEDISGTAPEEVVR' A
#
# COMPACT_ATOMS: atom_id res chain seq x y z
N MET A 1 -11.66 0.61 -13.24
CA MET A 1 -12.15 -0.62 -12.58
C MET A 1 -11.59 -0.65 -11.17
N GLN A 2 -12.43 -0.88 -10.17
CA GLN A 2 -11.99 -1.02 -8.78
C GLN A 2 -11.31 -2.38 -8.59
N VAL A 3 -10.14 -2.40 -7.93
CA VAL A 3 -9.35 -3.62 -7.69
C VAL A 3 -9.20 -3.92 -6.21
N LEU A 4 -9.09 -2.89 -5.37
CA LEU A 4 -9.06 -3.00 -3.91
C LEU A 4 -10.36 -2.46 -3.36
N GLU A 5 -10.91 -3.12 -2.35
CA GLU A 5 -12.13 -2.73 -1.65
C GLU A 5 -11.91 -2.97 -0.16
N ASP A 6 -12.01 -1.89 0.63
CA ASP A 6 -11.89 -1.89 2.09
C ASP A 6 -10.69 -2.68 2.67
N LEU A 7 -9.52 -2.54 2.05
CA LEU A 7 -8.29 -3.18 2.51
C LEU A 7 -7.68 -2.42 3.70
N SER A 8 -7.62 -3.07 4.86
CA SER A 8 -6.88 -2.59 6.03
C SER A 8 -5.72 -3.54 6.35
N LEU A 9 -4.51 -2.99 6.46
CA LEU A 9 -3.29 -3.72 6.78
C LEU A 9 -2.43 -2.84 7.71
N GLN A 10 -1.87 -3.43 8.76
CA GLN A 10 -0.92 -2.78 9.66
C GLN A 10 0.28 -3.72 9.84
N LEU A 11 1.47 -3.16 9.72
CA LEU A 11 2.74 -3.83 9.95
C LEU A 11 3.53 -3.06 10.99
N GLU A 12 4.13 -3.78 11.92
CA GLU A 12 5.07 -3.25 12.91
C GLU A 12 6.51 -3.33 12.40
N ALA A 13 7.39 -2.54 13.01
CA ALA A 13 8.81 -2.52 12.64
C ALA A 13 9.45 -3.90 12.82
N GLY A 14 10.09 -4.41 11.76
CA GLY A 14 10.74 -5.72 11.76
C GLY A 14 9.83 -6.89 11.38
N GLU A 15 8.53 -6.66 11.16
CA GLU A 15 7.64 -7.72 10.66
C GLU A 15 7.89 -8.05 9.19
N ILE A 16 7.84 -9.34 8.87
CA ILE A 16 7.87 -9.84 7.50
C ILE A 16 6.50 -10.43 7.19
N VAL A 17 5.78 -9.82 6.26
CA VAL A 17 4.44 -10.25 5.85
C VAL A 17 4.47 -10.75 4.41
N CYS A 18 3.73 -11.82 4.14
CA CYS A 18 3.51 -12.35 2.79
C CYS A 18 2.06 -12.14 2.37
N LEU A 19 1.85 -11.50 1.21
CA LEU A 19 0.53 -11.34 0.61
C LEU A 19 0.27 -12.44 -0.42
N ILE A 20 -0.65 -13.37 -0.12
CA ILE A 20 -0.93 -14.57 -0.92
C ILE A 20 -2.35 -14.48 -1.51
N GLY A 21 -2.52 -15.02 -2.72
CA GLY A 21 -3.83 -15.08 -3.39
C GLY A 21 -3.69 -15.40 -4.88
N PRO A 22 -4.80 -15.73 -5.58
CA PRO A 22 -4.77 -16.06 -7.01
C PRO A 22 -4.37 -14.87 -7.88
N ASN A 23 -4.05 -15.13 -9.15
CA ASN A 23 -3.82 -14.07 -10.12
C ASN A 23 -5.08 -13.19 -10.26
N GLY A 24 -4.90 -11.88 -10.33
CA GLY A 24 -6.00 -10.92 -10.38
C GLY A 24 -6.56 -10.50 -9.00
N ALA A 25 -6.16 -11.15 -7.90
CA ALA A 25 -6.64 -10.80 -6.54
C ALA A 25 -6.17 -9.43 -6.00
N GLY A 26 -5.58 -8.57 -6.82
CA GLY A 26 -5.18 -7.22 -6.40
C GLY A 26 -3.84 -7.11 -5.65
N LYS A 27 -3.09 -8.20 -5.47
CA LYS A 27 -1.80 -8.20 -4.72
C LYS A 27 -0.80 -7.13 -5.17
N SER A 28 -0.52 -7.08 -6.47
CA SER A 28 0.41 -6.07 -7.02
C SER A 28 -0.16 -4.66 -6.90
N THR A 29 -1.48 -4.49 -6.95
CA THR A 29 -2.14 -3.19 -6.75
C THR A 29 -1.99 -2.74 -5.30
N ALA A 30 -2.19 -3.64 -4.32
CA ALA A 30 -1.98 -3.36 -2.91
C ALA A 30 -0.54 -2.92 -2.62
N LEU A 31 0.45 -3.69 -3.09
CA LEU A 31 1.86 -3.35 -2.90
C LEU A 31 2.26 -2.03 -3.58
N LYS A 32 1.82 -1.80 -4.82
CA LYS A 32 2.08 -0.53 -5.51
C LYS A 32 1.44 0.66 -4.79
N THR A 33 0.24 0.49 -4.25
CA THR A 33 -0.42 1.53 -3.46
C THR A 33 0.36 1.81 -2.18
N ALA A 34 0.76 0.77 -1.44
CA ALA A 34 1.55 0.89 -0.23
C ALA A 34 2.92 1.58 -0.44
N PHE A 35 3.53 1.40 -1.61
CA PHE A 35 4.81 2.04 -1.96
C PHE A 35 4.67 3.40 -2.67
N GLY A 36 3.46 3.98 -2.74
CA GLY A 36 3.23 5.28 -3.37
C GLY A 36 3.25 5.27 -4.90
N LEU A 37 3.35 4.11 -5.54
CA LEU A 37 3.32 3.96 -7.01
C LEU A 37 1.89 4.07 -7.58
N LEU A 38 0.88 3.94 -6.73
CA LEU A 38 -0.53 4.17 -7.05
C LEU A 38 -1.18 4.99 -5.94
N THR A 39 -1.95 6.01 -6.32
CA THR A 39 -2.74 6.79 -5.37
C THR A 39 -4.06 6.08 -5.08
N PRO A 40 -4.40 5.79 -3.81
CA PRO A 40 -5.70 5.21 -3.48
C PRO A 40 -6.82 6.21 -3.82
N TRP A 41 -7.98 5.72 -4.27
CA TRP A 41 -9.14 6.59 -4.50
C TRP A 41 -9.76 7.09 -3.19
N THR A 42 -9.68 6.28 -2.14
CA THR A 42 -10.19 6.56 -0.79
C THR A 42 -9.27 5.93 0.24
N GLY A 43 -9.23 6.49 1.45
CA GLY A 43 -8.35 6.02 2.52
C GLY A 43 -6.94 6.61 2.41
N SER A 44 -6.00 6.05 3.18
CA SER A 44 -4.64 6.58 3.31
C SER A 44 -3.62 5.47 3.49
N VAL A 45 -2.38 5.69 3.02
CA VAL A 45 -1.21 4.89 3.36
C VAL A 45 -0.35 5.68 4.33
N ARG A 46 -0.01 5.08 5.47
CA ARG A 46 0.87 5.70 6.48
C ARG A 46 2.16 4.93 6.65
N TYR A 47 3.28 5.64 6.69
CA TYR A 47 4.61 5.10 6.97
C TYR A 47 5.23 5.86 8.14
N HIS A 48 5.66 5.14 9.19
CA HIS A 48 6.10 5.74 10.47
C HIS A 48 5.12 6.77 11.07
N GLY A 49 3.82 6.56 10.86
CA GLY A 49 2.77 7.46 11.35
C GLY A 49 2.48 8.67 10.45
N GLU A 50 3.29 8.92 9.44
CA GLU A 50 3.10 9.99 8.46
C GLU A 50 2.24 9.50 7.28
N ASP A 51 1.31 10.34 6.82
CA ASP A 51 0.52 10.05 5.63
C ASP A 51 1.36 10.29 4.37
N ILE A 52 1.58 9.24 3.59
CA ILE A 52 2.36 9.26 2.35
C ILE A 52 1.47 9.10 1.11
N SER A 53 0.15 9.25 1.27
CA SER A 53 -0.81 9.06 0.18
C SER A 53 -0.56 10.05 -0.95
N GLY A 54 -0.18 9.53 -2.13
CA GLY A 54 0.14 10.35 -3.30
C GLY A 54 1.50 11.06 -3.26
N THR A 55 2.33 10.77 -2.25
CA THR A 55 3.73 11.20 -2.22
C THR A 55 4.54 10.37 -3.20
N ALA A 56 5.48 11.00 -3.91
CA ALA A 56 6.32 10.27 -4.86
C ALA A 56 7.24 9.28 -4.12
N PRO A 57 7.42 8.04 -4.60
CA PRO A 57 8.22 7.03 -3.90
C PRO A 57 9.64 7.48 -3.53
N GLU A 58 10.28 8.26 -4.41
CA GLU A 58 11.61 8.84 -4.19
C GLU A 58 11.69 9.83 -3.00
N GLU A 59 10.57 10.38 -2.58
CA GLU A 59 10.47 11.26 -1.41
C GLU A 59 10.30 10.46 -0.11
N VAL A 60 9.72 9.25 -0.19
CA VAL A 60 9.46 8.36 0.95
C VAL A 60 10.71 7.56 1.36
N VAL A 61 11.58 7.20 0.40
CA VAL A 61 12.71 6.26 0.59
C VAL A 61 14.02 6.97 1.00
N ARG A 62 13.97 8.20 1.49
CA ARG A 62 15.18 8.94 1.92
C ARG A 62 15.84 8.37 3.16
#